data_AF-A0A3A5SF28-F1
#
_entry.id   AF-A0A3A5SF28-F1
#
_cell.length_a   1.000
_cell.length_b   1.000
_cell.length_c   1.000
_cell.angle_alpha   90.00
_cell.angle_beta   90.00
_cell.angle_gamma   90.00
#
_symmetry.space_group_name_H-M   'P 1'
#
loop_
_entity.id
_entity.type
_entity.pdbx_description
1 polymer ?
#
loop_
_entity_poly.entity_id
_entity_poly.type
_entity_poly.pdbx_seq_one_letter_code
_entity_poly.pdbx_strand_id
1 'polypeptide(L)'
;MKYVEDYENIPGKEWPVRPYYKRELAEAYAPTISPASALNRLSKWMKLNLELDEALRHTGYKGSQKIFTSLQVELIFRYLGKP
;
A
#
# COMPACT_ATOMS: atom_id res chain seq x y z
N MET A 1 32.10 -10.51 -0.33
CA MET A 1 30.86 -10.04 -0.98
C MET A 1 29.68 -10.63 -0.22
N LYS A 2 29.14 -9.92 0.76
CA LYS A 2 27.93 -10.35 1.48
C LYS A 2 27.07 -9.13 1.77
N TYR A 3 26.39 -8.64 0.72
CA TYR A 3 25.30 -7.69 0.89
C TYR A 3 24.04 -8.51 1.15
N VAL A 4 23.93 -8.99 2.39
CA VAL A 4 22.65 -9.41 2.96
C VAL A 4 22.17 -8.22 3.78
N GLU A 5 21.63 -7.21 3.10
CA GLU A 5 20.97 -6.14 3.82
C GLU A 5 19.55 -6.59 4.17
N ASP A 6 19.51 -7.18 5.35
CA ASP A 6 18.37 -7.46 6.21
C ASP A 6 17.66 -6.14 6.56
N TYR A 7 17.00 -5.53 5.56
CA TYR A 7 16.12 -4.35 5.74
C TYR A 7 14.72 -4.72 6.26
N GLU A 8 14.55 -5.96 6.69
CA GLU A 8 13.33 -6.45 7.33
C GLU A 8 13.39 -6.10 8.81
N ASN A 9 12.57 -5.13 9.20
CA ASN A 9 12.28 -4.76 10.59
C ASN A 9 13.26 -3.79 11.30
N ILE A 10 13.30 -2.54 10.83
CA ILE A 10 13.72 -1.40 11.66
C ILE A 10 12.48 -0.89 12.42
N PRO A 11 12.40 -1.01 13.76
CA PRO A 11 11.34 -0.39 14.55
C PRO A 11 11.49 1.13 14.44
N GLY A 12 10.53 1.78 13.77
CA GLY A 12 10.60 3.20 13.39
C GLY A 12 10.62 3.45 11.89
N LYS A 13 10.34 2.44 11.04
CA LYS A 13 10.18 2.60 9.59
C LYS A 13 8.99 3.52 9.31
N GLU A 14 9.25 4.82 9.25
CA GLU A 14 8.28 5.79 8.79
C GLU A 14 7.84 5.38 7.38
N TRP A 15 6.53 5.37 7.14
CA TRP A 15 5.95 5.21 5.80
C TRP A 15 5.77 6.61 5.18
N PRO A 16 6.80 7.18 4.51
CA PRO A 16 6.67 8.48 3.87
C PRO A 16 5.68 8.41 2.71
N VAL A 17 5.07 9.54 2.40
CA VAL A 17 4.22 9.67 1.21
C VAL A 17 5.12 9.70 -0.03
N ARG A 18 5.33 8.54 -0.65
CA ARG A 18 6.08 8.37 -1.90
C ARG A 18 5.41 7.32 -2.78
N PRO A 19 5.80 7.16 -4.05
CA PRO A 19 5.26 6.10 -4.88
C PRO A 19 5.67 4.72 -4.32
N TYR A 20 4.70 3.82 -4.24
CA TYR A 20 4.90 2.46 -3.74
C TYR A 20 4.33 1.43 -4.69
N TYR A 21 4.96 0.25 -4.76
CA TYR A 21 4.34 -0.88 -5.41
C TYR A 21 3.11 -1.33 -4.61
N LYS A 22 2.06 -1.72 -5.32
CA LYS A 22 0.81 -2.23 -4.72
C LYS A 22 1.07 -3.45 -3.83
N ARG A 23 2.06 -4.27 -4.21
CA ARG A 23 2.50 -5.44 -3.44
C ARG A 23 3.19 -5.03 -2.14
N GLU A 24 4.15 -4.11 -2.22
CA GLU A 24 4.88 -3.57 -1.06
C GLU A 24 3.91 -3.02 -0.01
N LEU A 25 2.95 -2.18 -0.42
CA LEU A 25 1.93 -1.68 0.51
C LEU A 25 1.03 -2.79 1.04
N ALA A 26 0.59 -3.72 0.19
CA ALA A 26 -0.28 -4.80 0.64
C ALA A 26 0.40 -5.69 1.69
N GLU A 27 1.67 -6.04 1.47
CA GLU A 27 2.48 -6.85 2.40
C GLU A 27 2.76 -6.07 3.68
N ALA A 28 2.94 -4.76 3.62
CA ALA A 28 3.07 -3.91 4.80
C ALA A 28 1.79 -3.91 5.66
N TYR A 29 0.63 -3.76 5.04
CA TYR A 29 -0.67 -3.78 5.73
C TYR A 29 -1.06 -5.16 6.27
N ALA A 30 -0.56 -6.23 5.66
CA ALA A 30 -0.94 -7.59 6.01
C ALA A 30 0.26 -8.55 5.90
N PRO A 31 1.28 -8.40 6.78
CA PRO A 31 2.54 -9.15 6.67
C PRO A 31 2.39 -10.63 7.00
N THR A 32 1.31 -11.02 7.69
CA THR A 32 1.05 -12.38 8.15
C THR A 32 0.36 -13.28 7.12
N ILE A 33 -0.03 -12.75 5.96
CA ILE A 33 -0.73 -13.52 4.92
C ILE A 33 0.05 -13.53 3.61
N SER A 34 -0.21 -14.53 2.77
CA SER A 34 0.49 -14.66 1.48
C SER A 34 0.32 -13.39 0.62
N PRO A 35 1.30 -13.01 -0.21
CA PRO A 35 1.29 -11.74 -0.94
C PRO A 35 0.06 -11.55 -1.85
N ALA A 36 -0.45 -12.64 -2.44
CA ALA A 36 -1.68 -12.61 -3.24
C ALA A 36 -2.92 -12.31 -2.37
N SER A 37 -2.97 -12.88 -1.17
CA SER A 37 -4.03 -12.63 -0.19
C SER A 37 -3.95 -11.21 0.38
N ALA A 38 -2.74 -10.70 0.61
CA ALA A 38 -2.50 -9.31 1.01
C ALA A 38 -3.04 -8.32 -0.03
N LEU A 39 -2.75 -8.55 -1.32
CA LEU A 39 -3.27 -7.73 -2.43
C LEU A 39 -4.79 -7.76 -2.51
N ASN A 40 -5.40 -8.93 -2.32
CA ASN A 40 -6.86 -9.08 -2.30
C ASN A 40 -7.47 -8.35 -1.10
N ARG A 41 -6.84 -8.43 0.07
CA ARG A 41 -7.27 -7.72 1.28
C ARG A 41 -7.19 -6.20 1.11
N LEU A 42 -6.06 -5.67 0.63
CA LEU A 42 -5.91 -4.24 0.35
C LEU A 42 -6.94 -3.77 -0.70
N SER A 43 -7.14 -4.54 -1.76
CA SER A 43 -8.15 -4.23 -2.79
C SER A 43 -9.56 -4.23 -2.23
N LYS A 44 -9.87 -5.14 -1.30
CA LYS A 44 -11.16 -5.18 -0.61
C LYS A 44 -11.34 -3.97 0.31
N TRP A 45 -10.32 -3.59 1.08
CA TRP A 45 -10.39 -2.40 1.92
C TRP A 45 -10.59 -1.12 1.11
N MET A 46 -9.88 -0.94 0.00
CA MET A 46 -10.12 0.21 -0.89
C MET A 46 -11.56 0.25 -1.40
N LYS A 47 -12.12 -0.90 -1.81
CA LYS A 47 -13.50 -0.97 -2.33
C LYS A 47 -14.60 -0.82 -1.27
N LEU A 48 -14.33 -1.25 -0.04
CA LEU A 48 -15.30 -1.12 1.07
C LEU A 48 -15.39 0.32 1.57
N ASN A 49 -14.31 1.09 1.44
CA ASN A 49 -14.28 2.51 1.78
C ASN A 49 -14.66 3.34 0.55
N LEU A 50 -15.96 3.62 0.38
CA LEU A 50 -16.48 4.35 -0.79
C LEU A 50 -15.80 5.71 -1.00
N GLU A 51 -15.53 6.44 0.08
CA GLU A 51 -14.83 7.73 0.03
C GLU A 51 -13.39 7.61 -0.47
N LEU A 52 -12.68 6.54 -0.07
CA LEU A 52 -11.33 6.24 -0.55
C LEU A 52 -11.35 5.80 -2.02
N ASP A 53 -12.28 4.91 -2.39
CA ASP A 53 -12.44 4.46 -3.79
C ASP A 53 -12.70 5.66 -4.71
N GLU A 54 -13.64 6.53 -4.34
CA GLU A 54 -13.95 7.74 -5.09
C GLU A 54 -12.73 8.66 -5.19
N ALA A 55 -12.10 9.00 -4.05
CA ALA A 55 -10.90 9.84 -4.05
C ALA A 55 -9.79 9.27 -4.92
N LEU A 56 -9.54 7.95 -4.86
CA LEU A 56 -8.57 7.28 -5.72
C LEU A 56 -8.96 7.41 -7.21
N ARG A 57 -10.23 7.20 -7.57
CA ARG A 57 -10.71 7.35 -8.95
C ARG A 57 -10.52 8.78 -9.47
N HIS A 58 -10.72 9.80 -8.63
CA HIS A 58 -10.45 11.20 -9.00
C HIS A 58 -8.97 11.47 -9.31
N THR A 59 -8.03 10.71 -8.72
CA THR A 59 -6.60 10.77 -9.07
C THR A 59 -6.24 10.00 -10.35
N GLY A 60 -7.21 9.35 -11.01
CA GLY A 60 -6.97 8.48 -12.16
C GLY A 60 -6.51 7.06 -11.77
N TYR A 61 -6.76 6.62 -10.53
CA TYR A 61 -6.43 5.27 -10.09
C TYR A 61 -7.09 4.22 -10.98
N LYS A 62 -6.28 3.27 -11.48
CA LYS A 62 -6.75 2.10 -12.23
C LYS A 62 -6.47 0.84 -11.44
N GLY A 63 -7.45 -0.05 -11.29
CA GLY A 63 -7.28 -1.29 -10.53
C GLY A 63 -6.15 -2.20 -11.03
N SER A 64 -5.79 -2.10 -12.31
CA SER A 64 -4.71 -2.83 -12.97
C SER A 64 -3.31 -2.23 -12.77
N GLN A 65 -3.20 -1.01 -12.25
CA GLN A 65 -1.88 -0.40 -12.05
C GLN A 65 -1.11 -1.08 -10.92
N LYS A 66 0.21 -1.21 -11.12
CA LYS A 66 1.10 -1.89 -10.17
C LYS A 66 1.71 -0.96 -9.14
N ILE A 67 1.70 0.35 -9.40
CA ILE A 67 2.34 1.38 -8.58
C ILE A 67 1.26 2.39 -8.19
N PHE A 68 1.24 2.80 -6.93
CA PHE A 68 0.50 3.96 -6.48
C PHE A 68 1.37 5.21 -6.57
N THR A 69 0.79 6.32 -7.01
CA THR A 69 1.46 7.63 -6.96
C THR A 69 1.53 8.15 -5.53
N SER A 70 2.40 9.12 -5.24
CA SER A 70 2.47 9.73 -3.91
C SER A 70 1.11 10.24 -3.43
N LEU A 71 0.31 10.86 -4.32
CA LEU A 71 -1.04 11.31 -4.00
C LEU A 71 -1.98 10.16 -3.63
N GLN A 72 -1.93 9.05 -4.38
CA GLN A 72 -2.74 7.87 -4.08
C GLN A 72 -2.32 7.23 -2.75
N VAL A 73 -1.02 7.21 -2.46
CA VAL A 73 -0.48 6.71 -1.19
C VAL A 73 -0.94 7.58 -0.02
N GLU A 74 -0.93 8.90 -0.19
CA GLU A 74 -1.44 9.84 0.82
C GLU A 74 -2.92 9.55 1.14
N LEU A 75 -3.74 9.34 0.12
CA LEU A 75 -5.15 8.98 0.30
C LEU A 75 -5.28 7.65 1.05
N ILE A 76 -4.53 6.62 0.65
CA ILE A 76 -4.54 5.32 1.33
C ILE A 76 -4.15 5.50 2.81
N PHE A 77 -3.08 6.24 3.11
CA PHE A 77 -2.68 6.49 4.51
C PHE A 77 -3.69 7.31 5.29
N ARG A 78 -4.36 8.26 4.65
CA ARG A 78 -5.40 9.08 5.28
C ARG A 78 -6.62 8.25 5.69
N TYR A 79 -7.03 7.31 4.86
CA TYR A 79 -8.25 6.51 5.10
C TYR A 79 -7.99 5.17 5.79
N LEU A 80 -6.86 4.50 5.54
CA LEU A 80 -6.52 3.19 6.11
C LEU A 80 -5.48 3.27 7.25
N GLY A 81 -4.85 4.43 7.47
CA GLY A 81 -3.72 4.60 8.36
C GLY A 81 -2.38 4.23 7.71
N LYS A 82 -1.25 4.53 8.37
CA LYS A 82 0.05 4.02 7.92
C LYS A 82 0.21 2.56 8.38
N PRO A 83 0.72 1.65 7.53
CA PRO A 83 0.93 0.25 7.89
C PRO A 83 2.01 0.05 8.96
#